data_AF-A0A4Q4XEB4-F1
#
_entry.id   AF-A0A4Q4XEB4-F1
#
_cell.length_a   1.000
_cell.length_b   1.000
_cell.length_c   1.000
_cell.angle_alpha   90.00
_cell.angle_beta   90.00
_cell.angle_gamma   90.00
#
_symmetry.space_group_name_H-M   'P 1'
#
loop_
_entity.id
_entity.type
_entity.pdbx_description
1 polymer ?
#
loop_
_entity_poly.entity_id
_entity_poly.type
_entity_poly.pdbx_seq_one_letter_code
_entity_poly.pdbx_strand_id
1 'polypeptide(L)'
;MTEVKTDHGAVWRREWAHTQKIKGPSLKGGSVFYRNIEEELDLARQTGLCFPIHLPSHTMDFSTCDVLAMGHSGALREEFLKELKANPGFHIGAGGSRLLDGTSRYQDMFEREMAELMGVESALIVHSGWTANQAIFSTVPRSGDVIVYDELLHATALAGIKVSLALEQKPFRHNDVEHFIEVMEAVKESTPLVKAGKRCVIIGVESFYSMDGDICPLRQLIEAAKEIFPFGNAQFIVDEAHSFGVTGPDGLGFVKDQGLEDEVAIRMITFGKALSGSGGKGSHAREYLQYLTKFYLDTLTSNPVFKKANTKGLLKIPVHEDGDWHEVPITHIVPLWTPRPKHALYLSFHLTRDGINGCHIIFPIVGKGEDRVRLVMHAHNTEEDVRRLVSSICSWAQEMLEIEASGDRNRLPSAARIAYDLLEKDRQGAKLTTTVSEIGTTKGSKVVHELKRNGETKAINGAKVVVETNMITDITDVY
;
A
#
# COMPACT_ATOMS: atom_id res chain seq x y z
N MET A 1 -26.18 -12.78 31.44
CA MET A 1 -26.35 -11.64 30.52
C MET A 1 -25.23 -11.74 29.51
N THR A 2 -25.53 -12.10 28.27
CA THR A 2 -24.53 -12.10 27.18
C THR A 2 -24.12 -10.65 26.92
N GLU A 3 -22.86 -10.31 27.17
CA GLU A 3 -22.26 -9.06 26.71
C GLU A 3 -22.59 -8.91 25.22
N VAL A 4 -23.25 -7.81 24.86
CA VAL A 4 -23.42 -7.45 23.46
C VAL A 4 -22.02 -7.11 22.96
N LYS A 5 -21.41 -8.02 22.19
CA LYS A 5 -20.11 -7.75 21.54
C LYS A 5 -20.25 -6.44 20.75
N THR A 6 -19.40 -5.48 21.08
CA THR A 6 -19.37 -4.19 20.40
C THR A 6 -18.91 -4.41 18.96
N ASP A 7 -19.67 -3.88 18.00
CA ASP A 7 -19.33 -3.97 16.58
C ASP A 7 -18.48 -2.75 16.18
N HIS A 8 -17.15 -2.92 16.25
CA HIS A 8 -16.19 -1.85 15.95
C HIS A 8 -16.18 -1.44 14.47
N GLY A 9 -16.75 -2.28 13.58
CA GLY A 9 -16.75 -2.07 12.14
C GLY A 9 -18.06 -1.55 11.57
N ALA A 10 -19.04 -1.22 12.41
CA ALA A 10 -20.37 -0.78 11.97
C ALA A 10 -20.31 0.50 11.11
N VAL A 11 -19.48 1.47 11.49
CA VAL A 11 -19.31 2.74 10.75
C VAL A 11 -18.69 2.45 9.38
N TRP A 12 -17.59 1.71 9.35
CA TRP A 12 -16.90 1.37 8.11
C TRP A 12 -17.80 0.60 7.13
N ARG A 13 -18.56 -0.39 7.59
CA ARG A 13 -19.50 -1.12 6.71
C ARG A 13 -20.59 -0.22 6.15
N ARG A 14 -21.05 0.78 6.91
CA ARG A 14 -22.03 1.77 6.43
C ARG A 14 -21.42 2.68 5.37
N GLU A 15 -20.21 3.20 5.59
CA GLU A 15 -19.48 4.02 4.62
C GLU A 15 -19.16 3.24 3.34
N TRP A 16 -18.72 1.98 3.49
CA TRP A 16 -18.50 1.08 2.36
C TRP A 16 -19.79 0.85 1.57
N ALA A 17 -20.90 0.53 2.23
CA ALA A 17 -22.18 0.33 1.56
C ALA A 17 -22.63 1.60 0.82
N HIS A 18 -22.46 2.78 1.43
CA HIS A 18 -22.78 4.06 0.80
C HIS A 18 -21.96 4.32 -0.46
N THR A 19 -20.65 4.05 -0.41
CA THR A 19 -19.72 4.27 -1.52
C THR A 19 -19.96 3.32 -2.70
N GLN A 20 -20.51 2.12 -2.46
CA GLN A 20 -20.85 1.17 -3.52
C GLN A 20 -22.15 1.49 -4.28
N LYS A 21 -22.80 2.62 -4.01
CA LYS A 21 -24.08 2.96 -4.64
C LYS A 21 -23.90 3.37 -6.11
N ILE A 22 -24.42 2.55 -7.03
CA ILE A 22 -24.41 2.79 -8.47
C ILE A 22 -25.11 4.12 -8.83
N LYS A 23 -24.45 4.96 -9.64
CA LYS A 23 -24.93 6.31 -9.99
C LYS A 23 -25.12 6.55 -11.48
N GLY A 24 -24.45 5.82 -12.37
CA GLY A 24 -24.53 5.98 -13.83
C GLY A 24 -25.95 6.08 -14.39
N PRO A 25 -26.92 5.24 -13.96
CA PRO A 25 -28.31 5.34 -14.42
C PRO A 25 -29.00 6.67 -14.10
N SER A 26 -28.54 7.41 -13.08
CA SER A 26 -29.10 8.72 -12.70
C SER A 26 -28.57 9.88 -13.56
N LEU A 27 -27.52 9.67 -14.36
CA LEU A 27 -26.90 10.68 -15.21
C LEU A 27 -27.34 10.64 -16.68
N LYS A 28 -28.47 10.00 -17.01
CA LYS A 28 -28.94 9.87 -18.40
C LYS A 28 -29.15 11.20 -19.15
N GLY A 29 -29.27 12.33 -18.43
CA GLY A 29 -29.31 13.69 -19.01
C GLY A 29 -28.08 14.57 -18.72
N GLY A 30 -27.04 14.01 -18.09
CA GLY A 30 -25.81 14.73 -17.77
C GLY A 30 -24.87 14.88 -18.96
N SER A 31 -23.83 15.71 -18.82
CA SER A 31 -22.79 15.81 -19.85
C SER A 31 -22.04 14.48 -19.99
N VAL A 32 -21.52 14.22 -21.19
CA VAL A 32 -20.76 12.99 -21.51
C VAL A 32 -19.60 12.80 -20.53
N PHE A 33 -18.92 13.88 -20.12
CA PHE A 33 -17.83 13.82 -19.15
C PHE A 33 -18.25 13.21 -17.81
N TYR A 34 -19.31 13.72 -17.18
CA TYR A 34 -19.76 13.20 -15.88
C TYR A 34 -20.33 11.79 -15.99
N ARG A 35 -20.98 11.47 -17.12
CA ARG A 35 -21.43 10.11 -17.40
C ARG A 35 -20.26 9.13 -17.46
N ASN A 36 -19.20 9.45 -18.21
CA ASN A 36 -18.03 8.60 -18.32
C ASN A 36 -17.37 8.38 -16.95
N ILE A 37 -17.30 9.43 -16.12
CA ILE A 37 -16.79 9.30 -14.74
C ILE A 37 -17.65 8.34 -13.92
N GLU A 38 -18.98 8.50 -13.91
CA GLU A 38 -19.83 7.61 -13.13
C GLU A 38 -19.90 6.19 -13.69
N GLU A 39 -19.78 6.01 -15.01
CA GLU A 39 -19.66 4.68 -15.64
C GLU A 39 -18.39 3.96 -15.18
N GLU A 40 -17.24 4.65 -15.16
CA GLU A 40 -15.98 4.11 -14.64
C GLU A 40 -16.05 3.83 -13.12
N LEU A 41 -16.58 4.76 -12.33
CA LEU A 41 -16.79 4.55 -10.90
C LEU A 41 -17.77 3.40 -10.63
N ASP A 42 -18.80 3.23 -11.45
CA ASP A 42 -19.75 2.13 -11.32
C ASP A 42 -19.11 0.76 -11.54
N LEU A 43 -18.05 0.64 -12.37
CA LEU A 43 -17.27 -0.60 -12.48
C LEU A 43 -16.61 -0.96 -11.14
N ALA A 44 -16.01 0.02 -10.45
CA ALA A 44 -15.47 -0.17 -9.12
C ALA A 44 -16.57 -0.48 -8.09
N ARG A 45 -17.69 0.24 -8.13
CA ARG A 45 -18.82 0.02 -7.19
C ARG A 45 -19.46 -1.36 -7.33
N GLN A 46 -19.60 -1.87 -8.56
CA GLN A 46 -20.14 -3.22 -8.81
C GLN A 46 -19.25 -4.32 -8.21
N THR A 47 -17.94 -4.08 -8.19
CA THR A 47 -16.94 -5.02 -7.70
C THR A 47 -16.63 -4.82 -6.21
N GLY A 48 -17.21 -3.81 -5.56
CA GLY A 48 -16.96 -3.49 -4.14
C GLY A 48 -15.67 -2.71 -3.90
N LEU A 49 -15.08 -2.18 -4.97
CA LEU A 49 -13.76 -1.55 -5.05
C LEU A 49 -13.78 -0.03 -4.88
N CYS A 50 -14.94 0.57 -4.61
CA CYS A 50 -14.98 2.00 -4.28
C CYS A 50 -14.59 2.16 -2.80
N PHE A 51 -13.29 2.34 -2.52
CA PHE A 51 -12.79 2.43 -1.15
C PHE A 51 -13.15 3.77 -0.49
N PRO A 52 -13.86 3.80 0.65
CA PRO A 52 -13.90 5.00 1.48
C PRO A 52 -12.54 5.22 2.14
N ILE A 53 -11.98 6.43 1.99
CA ILE A 53 -10.80 6.85 2.78
C ILE A 53 -11.30 7.11 4.20
N HIS A 54 -10.90 6.26 5.15
CA HIS A 54 -11.38 6.30 6.53
C HIS A 54 -10.32 6.90 7.47
N LEU A 55 -10.78 7.61 8.51
CA LEU A 55 -9.92 8.04 9.62
C LEU A 55 -9.53 6.82 10.46
N PRO A 56 -8.35 6.77 11.09
CA PRO A 56 -7.99 5.67 11.96
C PRO A 56 -9.07 5.43 13.03
N SER A 57 -9.61 4.22 13.07
CA SER A 57 -10.51 3.80 14.15
C SER A 57 -9.67 3.35 15.35
N HIS A 58 -10.27 3.29 16.55
CA HIS A 58 -9.67 2.66 17.73
C HIS A 58 -9.57 1.13 17.56
N THR A 59 -9.01 0.67 16.44
CA THR A 59 -8.80 -0.72 16.08
C THR A 59 -7.36 -1.12 16.38
N MET A 60 -7.18 -2.40 16.66
CA MET A 60 -5.90 -3.04 16.76
C MET A 60 -5.22 -3.02 15.39
N ASP A 61 -4.00 -2.48 15.34
CA ASP A 61 -3.30 -2.22 14.09
C ASP A 61 -2.47 -3.41 13.63
N PHE A 62 -2.79 -3.90 12.44
CA PHE A 62 -2.06 -4.86 11.62
C PHE A 62 -2.03 -4.43 10.14
N SER A 63 -2.18 -3.14 9.84
CA SER A 63 -2.26 -2.66 8.46
C SER A 63 -1.38 -1.45 8.16
N THR A 64 -1.11 -0.57 9.13
CA THR A 64 -0.25 0.59 8.87
C THR A 64 1.18 0.15 8.59
N CYS A 65 2.01 1.08 8.09
CA CYS A 65 3.44 0.83 7.92
C CYS A 65 4.30 1.49 9.02
N ASP A 66 3.75 1.92 10.16
CA ASP A 66 4.55 2.39 11.31
C ASP A 66 5.13 1.19 12.09
N VAL A 67 5.90 0.36 11.38
CA VAL A 67 6.31 -1.01 11.77
C VAL A 67 7.00 -1.03 13.13
N LEU A 68 7.81 -0.02 13.44
CA LEU A 68 8.53 0.09 14.72
C LEU A 68 7.77 0.91 15.77
N ALA A 69 6.55 1.32 15.48
CA ALA A 69 5.69 2.13 16.34
C ALA A 69 6.31 3.46 16.76
N MET A 70 7.18 4.04 15.93
CA MET A 70 7.93 5.25 16.27
C MET A 70 7.03 6.49 16.16
N GLY A 71 6.06 6.46 15.24
CA GLY A 71 4.99 7.45 15.18
C GLY A 71 3.99 7.28 16.32
N HIS A 72 3.49 6.06 16.50
CA HIS A 72 2.43 5.73 17.46
C HIS A 72 2.86 5.91 18.93
N SER A 73 4.10 5.53 19.28
CA SER A 73 4.65 5.72 20.63
C SER A 73 4.85 7.18 21.01
N GLY A 74 4.87 8.09 20.02
CA GLY A 74 5.21 9.49 20.22
C GLY A 74 6.71 9.77 20.29
N ALA A 75 7.58 8.75 20.15
CA ALA A 75 9.04 8.93 20.17
C ALA A 75 9.51 9.93 19.09
N LEU A 76 9.00 9.81 17.86
CA LEU A 76 9.32 10.77 16.80
C LEU A 76 8.79 12.18 17.09
N ARG A 77 7.60 12.27 17.70
CA ARG A 77 7.02 13.56 18.10
C ARG A 77 7.88 14.24 19.15
N GLU A 78 8.38 13.50 20.13
CA GLU A 78 9.25 14.03 21.19
C GLU A 78 10.56 14.59 20.63
N GLU A 79 11.26 13.82 19.78
CA GLU A 79 12.51 14.30 19.15
C GLU A 79 12.24 15.45 18.17
N PHE A 80 11.16 15.40 17.40
CA PHE A 80 10.77 16.52 16.52
C PHE A 80 10.53 17.82 17.30
N LEU A 81 9.78 17.78 18.41
CA LEU A 81 9.52 18.96 19.24
C LEU A 81 10.79 19.49 19.92
N LYS A 82 11.70 18.60 20.30
CA LYS A 82 13.01 18.95 20.85
C LYS A 82 13.89 19.65 19.80
N GLU A 83 13.91 19.14 18.58
CA GLU A 83 14.66 19.73 17.47
C GLU A 83 14.11 21.11 17.07
N LEU A 84 12.78 21.25 17.00
CA LEU A 84 12.12 22.54 16.78
C LEU A 84 12.48 23.55 17.87
N LYS A 85 12.48 23.13 19.13
CA LYS A 85 12.85 23.99 20.26
C LYS A 85 14.32 24.41 20.20
N ALA A 86 15.21 23.54 19.71
CA ALA A 86 16.63 23.84 19.53
C ALA A 86 16.89 24.81 18.37
N ASN A 87 16.00 24.86 17.37
CA ASN A 87 16.13 25.67 16.16
C ASN A 87 14.95 26.65 15.96
N PRO A 88 14.73 27.63 16.87
CA PRO A 88 13.54 28.49 16.83
C PRO A 88 13.45 29.42 15.61
N GLY A 89 14.55 29.63 14.88
CA GLY A 89 14.63 30.48 13.69
C GLY A 89 14.38 29.75 12.37
N PHE A 90 13.77 28.57 12.40
CA PHE A 90 13.45 27.81 11.18
C PHE A 90 12.38 28.54 10.34
N HIS A 91 12.45 28.37 9.03
CA HIS A 91 11.43 28.87 8.11
C HIS A 91 10.49 27.74 7.73
N ILE A 92 9.19 28.02 7.74
CA ILE A 92 8.18 27.08 7.24
C ILE A 92 8.10 27.22 5.72
N GLY A 93 8.36 26.12 5.02
CA GLY A 93 8.35 26.08 3.56
C GLY A 93 9.70 26.45 2.95
N ALA A 94 9.98 25.87 1.78
CA ALA A 94 11.23 26.09 1.05
C ALA A 94 11.28 27.44 0.32
N GLY A 95 10.14 28.06 0.02
CA GLY A 95 10.06 29.33 -0.75
C GLY A 95 10.36 29.21 -2.24
N GLY A 96 10.95 28.09 -2.69
CA GLY A 96 11.29 27.84 -4.10
C GLY A 96 11.62 26.37 -4.36
N SER A 97 11.93 26.05 -5.61
CA SER A 97 12.53 24.76 -5.97
C SER A 97 14.01 24.75 -5.57
N ARG A 98 14.63 23.56 -5.53
CA ARG A 98 16.03 23.44 -5.08
C ARG A 98 17.04 24.26 -5.88
N LEU A 99 16.79 24.41 -7.18
CA LEU A 99 17.62 25.22 -8.09
C LEU A 99 17.32 26.72 -8.01
N LEU A 100 16.19 27.12 -7.40
CA LEU A 100 15.76 28.50 -7.23
C LEU A 100 15.72 28.86 -5.75
N ASP A 101 16.88 28.70 -5.09
CA ASP A 101 17.12 29.04 -3.68
C ASP A 101 16.20 28.35 -2.64
N GLY A 102 15.52 27.27 -3.01
CA GLY A 102 14.65 26.50 -2.13
C GLY A 102 15.36 25.46 -1.25
N THR A 103 16.68 25.30 -1.38
CA THR A 103 17.43 24.32 -0.58
C THR A 103 17.76 24.91 0.78
N SER A 104 17.19 24.34 1.85
CA SER A 104 17.54 24.74 3.21
C SER A 104 18.85 24.12 3.67
N ARG A 105 19.55 24.79 4.60
CA ARG A 105 20.75 24.23 5.26
C ARG A 105 20.44 22.90 5.95
N TYR A 106 19.26 22.77 6.55
CA TYR A 106 18.84 21.55 7.23
C TYR A 106 18.73 20.37 6.26
N GLN A 107 18.24 20.62 5.03
CA GLN A 107 18.15 19.61 3.98
C GLN A 107 19.54 19.18 3.47
N ASP A 108 20.45 20.12 3.22
CA ASP A 108 21.84 19.80 2.80
C ASP A 108 22.58 19.00 3.88
N MET A 109 22.45 19.38 5.15
CA MET A 109 23.04 18.63 6.27
C MET A 109 22.48 17.21 6.36
N PHE A 110 21.16 17.06 6.31
CA PHE A 110 20.50 15.76 6.36
C PHE A 110 20.93 14.84 5.20
N GLU A 111 21.02 15.35 3.97
CA GLU A 111 21.48 14.57 2.82
C GLU A 111 22.93 14.09 2.99
N ARG A 112 23.82 14.90 3.57
CA ARG A 112 25.20 14.50 3.87
C ARG A 112 25.27 13.45 4.96
N GLU A 113 24.54 13.64 6.05
CA GLU A 113 24.46 12.68 7.17
C GLU A 113 23.91 11.33 6.67
N MET A 114 22.89 11.35 5.82
CA MET A 114 22.36 10.13 5.21
C MET A 114 23.37 9.47 4.27
N ALA A 115 24.12 10.24 3.48
CA ALA A 115 25.17 9.69 2.61
C ALA A 115 26.26 9.00 3.44
N GLU A 116 26.73 9.64 4.52
CA GLU A 116 27.71 9.08 5.45
C GLU A 116 27.19 7.81 6.14
N LEU A 117 25.96 7.86 6.67
CA LEU A 117 25.32 6.73 7.35
C LEU A 117 25.17 5.50 6.43
N MET A 118 24.79 5.76 5.17
CA MET A 118 24.57 4.72 4.17
C MET A 118 25.86 4.26 3.49
N GLY A 119 26.98 4.96 3.70
CA GLY A 119 28.27 4.66 3.07
C GLY A 119 28.29 4.92 1.56
N VAL A 120 27.53 5.92 1.10
CA VAL A 120 27.40 6.26 -0.33
C VAL A 120 27.95 7.66 -0.62
N GLU A 121 28.26 7.93 -1.90
CA GLU A 121 28.82 9.22 -2.31
C GLU A 121 27.84 10.39 -2.12
N SER A 122 26.54 10.14 -2.27
CA SER A 122 25.51 11.16 -2.11
C SER A 122 24.15 10.55 -1.77
N ALA A 123 23.30 11.33 -1.09
CA ALA A 123 21.90 11.03 -0.87
C ALA A 123 21.03 12.20 -1.32
N LEU A 124 19.80 11.91 -1.75
CA LEU A 124 18.86 12.91 -2.23
C LEU A 124 17.48 12.68 -1.63
N ILE A 125 16.98 13.61 -0.82
CA ILE A 125 15.63 13.55 -0.25
C ILE A 125 14.60 14.11 -1.23
N VAL A 126 13.60 13.31 -1.58
CA VAL A 126 12.46 13.75 -2.39
C VAL A 126 11.16 13.60 -1.60
N HIS A 127 10.07 14.11 -2.14
CA HIS A 127 8.79 14.20 -1.41
C HIS A 127 8.24 12.87 -0.89
N SER A 128 8.52 11.76 -1.56
CA SER A 128 8.08 10.43 -1.16
C SER A 128 8.88 9.34 -1.88
N GLY A 129 8.79 8.09 -1.40
CA GLY A 129 9.31 6.93 -2.12
C GLY A 129 8.68 6.77 -3.52
N TRP A 130 7.43 7.21 -3.71
CA TRP A 130 6.81 7.28 -5.04
C TRP A 130 7.61 8.17 -5.98
N THR A 131 7.87 9.41 -5.55
CA THR A 131 8.64 10.38 -6.34
C THR A 131 10.06 9.89 -6.59
N ALA A 132 10.69 9.23 -5.61
CA ALA A 132 12.02 8.67 -5.74
C ALA A 132 12.08 7.62 -6.85
N ASN A 133 11.23 6.59 -6.77
CA ASN A 133 11.17 5.53 -7.78
C ASN A 133 10.87 6.09 -9.17
N GLN A 134 9.90 6.99 -9.30
CA GLN A 134 9.59 7.61 -10.59
C GLN A 134 10.79 8.39 -11.13
N ALA A 135 11.43 9.23 -10.32
CA ALA A 135 12.58 10.03 -10.73
C ALA A 135 13.75 9.14 -11.15
N ILE A 136 14.09 8.12 -10.37
CA ILE A 136 15.18 7.18 -10.67
C ILE A 136 15.00 6.55 -12.05
N PHE A 137 13.89 5.85 -12.28
CA PHE A 137 13.70 5.10 -13.54
C PHE A 137 13.40 5.99 -14.77
N SER A 138 12.93 7.21 -14.55
CA SER A 138 12.68 8.17 -15.64
C SER A 138 13.92 8.96 -16.06
N THR A 139 14.93 9.11 -15.18
CA THR A 139 16.08 10.01 -15.42
C THR A 139 17.44 9.33 -15.47
N VAL A 140 17.64 8.22 -14.74
CA VAL A 140 18.92 7.50 -14.70
C VAL A 140 19.16 6.72 -15.98
N PRO A 141 18.19 5.92 -16.50
CA PRO A 141 18.39 5.20 -17.76
C PRO A 141 18.56 6.14 -18.94
N ARG A 142 19.51 5.83 -19.82
CA ARG A 142 19.81 6.62 -21.02
C ARG A 142 19.36 5.89 -22.29
N SER A 143 19.31 6.63 -23.39
CA SER A 143 19.01 6.04 -24.70
C SER A 143 20.06 4.98 -25.07
N GLY A 144 19.59 3.77 -25.34
CA GLY A 144 20.39 2.59 -25.68
C GLY A 144 20.74 1.70 -24.48
N ASP A 145 20.40 2.10 -23.26
CA ASP A 145 20.39 1.19 -22.10
C ASP A 145 19.16 0.27 -22.17
N VAL A 146 19.21 -0.83 -21.40
CA VAL A 146 18.11 -1.79 -21.26
C VAL A 146 17.68 -1.82 -19.80
N ILE A 147 16.38 -1.84 -19.54
CA ILE A 147 15.84 -2.02 -18.19
C ILE A 147 15.36 -3.46 -18.06
N VAL A 148 15.89 -4.18 -17.08
CA VAL A 148 15.40 -5.50 -16.65
C VAL A 148 14.77 -5.34 -15.28
N TYR A 149 13.60 -5.90 -15.01
CA TYR A 149 12.92 -5.69 -13.72
C TYR A 149 12.10 -6.89 -13.30
N ASP A 150 11.94 -7.08 -12.00
CA ASP A 150 11.04 -8.11 -11.47
C ASP A 150 9.60 -7.75 -11.84
N GLU A 151 8.79 -8.71 -12.32
CA GLU A 151 7.42 -8.43 -12.76
C GLU A 151 6.50 -7.87 -11.67
N LEU A 152 6.84 -8.07 -10.39
CA LEU A 152 6.13 -7.50 -9.23
C LEU A 152 6.80 -6.25 -8.66
N LEU A 153 7.80 -5.68 -9.32
CA LEU A 153 8.40 -4.40 -8.95
C LEU A 153 7.31 -3.32 -8.77
N HIS A 154 7.39 -2.56 -7.68
CA HIS A 154 6.36 -1.61 -7.28
C HIS A 154 5.86 -0.71 -8.41
N ALA A 155 4.54 -0.49 -8.48
CA ALA A 155 3.89 0.31 -9.52
C ALA A 155 4.47 1.74 -9.67
N THR A 156 5.05 2.30 -8.60
CA THR A 156 5.76 3.59 -8.62
C THR A 156 6.98 3.56 -9.54
N ALA A 157 7.75 2.47 -9.51
CA ALA A 157 8.93 2.30 -10.34
C ALA A 157 8.52 2.01 -11.77
N LEU A 158 7.50 1.14 -11.97
CA LEU A 158 6.92 0.89 -13.28
C LEU A 158 6.41 2.18 -13.96
N ALA A 159 5.83 3.12 -13.19
CA ALA A 159 5.43 4.43 -13.69
C ALA A 159 6.62 5.27 -14.20
N GLY A 160 7.79 5.17 -13.57
CA GLY A 160 9.04 5.78 -14.03
C GLY A 160 9.61 5.08 -15.27
N ILE A 161 9.65 3.75 -15.26
CA ILE A 161 10.09 2.91 -16.39
C ILE A 161 9.29 3.24 -17.65
N LYS A 162 7.97 3.39 -17.53
CA LYS A 162 7.06 3.70 -18.65
C LYS A 162 7.42 4.97 -19.41
N VAL A 163 8.02 5.96 -18.75
CA VAL A 163 8.41 7.25 -19.35
C VAL A 163 9.93 7.37 -19.58
N SER A 164 10.66 6.26 -19.39
CA SER A 164 12.11 6.22 -19.51
C SER A 164 12.60 6.36 -20.96
N LEU A 165 13.83 6.83 -21.13
CA LEU A 165 14.51 6.89 -22.43
C LEU A 165 15.08 5.53 -22.88
N ALA A 166 15.20 4.56 -21.96
CA ALA A 166 15.54 3.19 -22.27
C ALA A 166 14.27 2.47 -22.78
N LEU A 167 14.16 2.37 -24.11
CA LEU A 167 12.98 1.81 -24.79
C LEU A 167 12.88 0.29 -24.67
N GLU A 168 14.01 -0.39 -24.45
CA GLU A 168 14.02 -1.83 -24.24
C GLU A 168 13.83 -2.13 -22.74
N GLN A 169 12.70 -2.75 -22.42
CA GLN A 169 12.25 -3.00 -21.05
C GLN A 169 11.78 -4.46 -20.97
N LYS A 170 12.37 -5.25 -20.07
CA LYS A 170 12.14 -6.69 -19.98
C LYS A 170 11.79 -7.09 -18.55
N PRO A 171 10.54 -7.51 -18.27
CA PRO A 171 10.24 -8.15 -16.99
C PRO A 171 10.90 -9.54 -16.95
N PHE A 172 11.35 -9.96 -15.77
CA PHE A 172 11.60 -11.38 -15.46
C PHE A 172 10.57 -11.85 -14.42
N ARG A 173 10.47 -13.17 -14.25
CA ARG A 173 9.44 -13.76 -13.39
C ARG A 173 9.82 -13.49 -11.95
N HIS A 174 8.82 -13.25 -11.12
CA HIS A 174 9.03 -12.80 -9.76
C HIS A 174 9.99 -13.71 -8.96
N ASN A 175 11.09 -13.15 -8.45
CA ASN A 175 12.16 -13.84 -7.73
C ASN A 175 12.74 -15.09 -8.43
N ASP A 176 12.56 -15.23 -9.74
CA ASP A 176 13.00 -16.38 -10.53
C ASP A 176 14.40 -16.12 -11.11
N VAL A 177 15.43 -16.69 -10.47
CA VAL A 177 16.83 -16.50 -10.84
C VAL A 177 17.13 -17.11 -12.20
N GLU A 178 16.54 -18.26 -12.52
CA GLU A 178 16.73 -18.96 -13.79
C GLU A 178 16.17 -18.14 -14.96
N HIS A 179 14.94 -17.64 -14.84
CA HIS A 179 14.34 -16.78 -15.87
C HIS A 179 15.06 -15.43 -15.96
N PHE A 180 15.56 -14.89 -14.84
CA PHE A 180 16.43 -13.71 -14.87
C PHE A 180 17.68 -13.96 -15.72
N ILE A 181 18.37 -15.10 -15.54
CA ILE A 181 19.54 -15.49 -16.35
C ILE A 181 19.16 -15.54 -17.84
N GLU A 182 18.06 -16.22 -18.18
CA GLU A 182 17.57 -16.32 -19.57
C GLU A 182 17.32 -14.93 -20.19
N VAL A 183 16.68 -14.02 -19.45
CA VAL A 183 16.41 -12.65 -19.90
C VAL A 183 17.72 -11.87 -20.09
N MET A 184 18.66 -11.98 -19.15
CA MET A 184 19.95 -11.29 -19.20
C MET A 184 20.82 -11.77 -20.36
N GLU A 185 20.86 -13.08 -20.63
CA GLU A 185 21.54 -13.64 -21.80
C GLU A 185 20.89 -13.18 -23.11
N ALA A 186 19.56 -13.17 -23.17
CA ALA A 186 18.84 -12.65 -24.33
C ALA A 186 19.17 -11.18 -24.60
N VAL A 187 19.20 -10.33 -23.57
CA VAL A 187 19.60 -8.91 -23.67
C VAL A 187 21.05 -8.77 -24.16
N LYS A 188 21.97 -9.59 -23.65
CA LYS A 188 23.37 -9.59 -24.09
C LYS A 188 23.48 -9.88 -25.58
N GLU A 189 22.74 -10.86 -26.09
CA GLU A 189 22.81 -11.23 -27.50
C GLU A 189 22.04 -10.28 -28.42
N SER A 190 20.91 -9.71 -27.97
CA SER A 190 20.10 -8.81 -28.80
C SER A 190 20.62 -7.38 -28.87
N THR A 191 21.46 -6.95 -27.93
CA THR A 191 21.81 -5.52 -27.76
C THR A 191 23.33 -5.31 -27.83
N PRO A 192 23.93 -5.14 -29.03
CA PRO A 192 25.39 -5.09 -29.23
C PRO A 192 26.13 -4.03 -28.41
N LEU A 193 25.50 -2.87 -28.13
CA LEU A 193 26.10 -1.82 -27.33
C LEU A 193 26.22 -2.22 -25.86
N VAL A 194 25.25 -2.98 -25.34
CA VAL A 194 25.29 -3.55 -23.98
C VAL A 194 26.34 -4.67 -23.93
N LYS A 195 26.35 -5.58 -24.92
CA LYS A 195 27.38 -6.64 -25.02
C LYS A 195 28.80 -6.09 -25.04
N ALA A 196 29.01 -4.95 -25.69
CA ALA A 196 30.30 -4.28 -25.78
C ALA A 196 30.62 -3.35 -24.58
N GLY A 197 29.79 -3.33 -23.53
CA GLY A 197 30.01 -2.49 -22.34
C GLY A 197 29.85 -0.98 -22.59
N LYS A 198 29.23 -0.56 -23.70
CA LYS A 198 29.04 0.86 -24.06
C LYS A 198 27.71 1.45 -23.56
N ARG A 199 26.80 0.57 -23.12
CA ARG A 199 25.49 0.87 -22.55
C ARG A 199 25.21 -0.08 -21.39
N CYS A 200 24.32 0.33 -20.49
CA CYS A 200 24.04 -0.39 -19.26
C CYS A 200 22.81 -1.30 -19.39
N VAL A 201 22.80 -2.35 -18.58
CA VAL A 201 21.57 -3.01 -18.13
C VAL A 201 21.26 -2.48 -16.74
N ILE A 202 20.07 -1.92 -16.55
CA ILE A 202 19.60 -1.40 -15.26
C ILE A 202 18.59 -2.40 -14.72
N ILE A 203 18.90 -2.99 -13.56
CA ILE A 203 18.09 -4.04 -12.94
C ILE A 203 17.29 -3.45 -11.78
N GLY A 204 15.96 -3.50 -11.85
CA GLY A 204 15.06 -3.02 -10.80
C GLY A 204 14.40 -4.14 -10.00
N VAL A 205 14.58 -4.16 -8.68
CA VAL A 205 13.98 -5.13 -7.76
C VAL A 205 13.55 -4.47 -6.45
N GLU A 206 12.58 -5.05 -5.74
CA GLU A 206 12.36 -4.75 -4.31
C GLU A 206 13.22 -5.70 -3.47
N SER A 207 13.67 -5.27 -2.29
CA SER A 207 14.35 -6.15 -1.34
C SER A 207 13.36 -7.01 -0.57
N PHE A 208 12.40 -6.37 0.12
CA PHE A 208 11.22 -6.99 0.73
C PHE A 208 9.99 -6.55 -0.06
N TYR A 209 9.33 -7.48 -0.74
CA TYR A 209 8.21 -7.13 -1.62
C TYR A 209 6.97 -6.74 -0.82
N SER A 210 6.38 -5.62 -1.23
CA SER A 210 5.37 -4.94 -0.43
C SER A 210 4.09 -5.74 -0.16
N MET A 211 3.67 -6.64 -1.04
CA MET A 211 2.38 -7.34 -0.94
C MET A 211 2.48 -8.70 -0.27
N ASP A 212 3.45 -9.51 -0.67
CA ASP A 212 3.61 -10.89 -0.22
C ASP A 212 4.57 -11.04 0.97
N GLY A 213 5.47 -10.08 1.16
CA GLY A 213 6.45 -10.15 2.24
C GLY A 213 7.54 -11.19 2.00
N ASP A 214 7.69 -11.65 0.77
CA ASP A 214 8.83 -12.42 0.28
C ASP A 214 10.07 -11.53 0.10
N ILE A 215 11.22 -12.18 -0.04
CA ILE A 215 12.54 -11.55 -0.02
C ILE A 215 13.26 -11.86 -1.31
N CYS A 216 13.81 -10.82 -1.95
CA CYS A 216 14.57 -10.94 -3.18
C CYS A 216 15.84 -11.79 -3.01
N PRO A 217 16.12 -12.75 -3.94
CA PRO A 217 17.38 -13.49 -3.99
C PRO A 217 18.52 -12.62 -4.56
N LEU A 218 18.73 -11.45 -3.96
CA LEU A 218 19.55 -10.36 -4.51
C LEU A 218 20.99 -10.79 -4.81
N ARG A 219 21.59 -11.59 -3.92
CA ARG A 219 22.96 -12.10 -4.10
C ARG A 219 23.08 -12.94 -5.38
N GLN A 220 22.16 -13.88 -5.57
CA GLN A 220 22.14 -14.76 -6.74
C GLN A 220 21.94 -13.96 -8.04
N LEU A 221 21.05 -12.96 -8.03
CA LEU A 221 20.84 -12.09 -9.19
C LEU A 221 22.09 -11.27 -9.53
N ILE A 222 22.78 -10.71 -8.53
CA ILE A 222 24.02 -9.95 -8.73
C ILE A 222 25.14 -10.84 -9.27
N GLU A 223 25.33 -12.02 -8.69
CA GLU A 223 26.35 -12.99 -9.13
C GLU A 223 26.13 -13.40 -10.60
N ALA A 224 24.89 -13.74 -10.97
CA ALA A 224 24.51 -14.04 -12.35
C ALA A 224 24.74 -12.85 -13.29
N ALA A 225 24.33 -11.64 -12.89
CA ALA A 225 24.49 -10.45 -13.71
C ALA A 225 25.98 -10.13 -14.00
N LYS A 226 26.85 -10.33 -13.00
CA LYS A 226 28.31 -10.17 -13.16
C LYS A 226 28.92 -11.18 -14.10
N GLU A 227 28.49 -12.44 -14.02
CA GLU A 227 28.95 -13.49 -14.93
C GLU A 227 28.57 -13.17 -16.38
N ILE A 228 27.33 -12.72 -16.60
CA ILE A 228 26.81 -12.42 -17.93
C ILE A 228 27.43 -11.12 -18.49
N PHE A 229 27.60 -10.08 -17.66
CA PHE A 229 28.11 -8.75 -18.03
C PHE A 229 29.41 -8.40 -17.28
N PRO A 230 30.56 -9.01 -17.65
CA PRO A 230 31.82 -8.86 -16.92
C PRO A 230 32.46 -7.46 -17.02
N PHE A 231 31.94 -6.57 -17.87
CA PHE A 231 32.39 -5.18 -17.95
C PHE A 231 31.80 -4.28 -16.85
N GLY A 232 30.98 -4.83 -15.95
CA GLY A 232 30.37 -4.06 -14.86
C GLY A 232 29.27 -3.11 -15.32
N ASN A 233 28.71 -3.34 -16.52
CA ASN A 233 27.64 -2.51 -17.07
C ASN A 233 26.23 -3.03 -16.73
N ALA A 234 26.10 -4.03 -15.84
CA ALA A 234 24.84 -4.42 -15.21
C ALA A 234 24.78 -3.81 -13.81
N GLN A 235 23.78 -2.96 -13.55
CA GLN A 235 23.69 -2.13 -12.35
C GLN A 235 22.33 -2.28 -11.67
N PHE A 236 22.34 -2.49 -10.35
CA PHE A 236 21.11 -2.73 -9.58
C PHE A 236 20.57 -1.46 -8.94
N ILE A 237 19.24 -1.33 -9.01
CA ILE A 237 18.43 -0.35 -8.30
C ILE A 237 17.50 -1.14 -7.39
N VAL A 238 17.73 -1.03 -6.08
CA VAL A 238 17.00 -1.81 -5.07
C VAL A 238 16.07 -0.89 -4.28
N ASP A 239 14.77 -1.22 -4.30
CA ASP A 239 13.77 -0.61 -3.43
C ASP A 239 13.83 -1.27 -2.04
N GLU A 240 14.24 -0.47 -1.06
CA GLU A 240 14.41 -0.82 0.35
C GLU A 240 13.31 -0.22 1.23
N ALA A 241 12.15 0.10 0.65
CA ALA A 241 11.09 0.77 1.41
C ALA A 241 10.56 -0.07 2.60
N HIS A 242 10.61 -1.41 2.50
CA HIS A 242 10.14 -2.32 3.56
C HIS A 242 11.26 -2.99 4.36
N SER A 243 12.50 -2.92 3.90
CA SER A 243 13.67 -3.47 4.61
C SER A 243 14.39 -2.40 5.45
N PHE A 244 14.43 -1.14 4.97
CA PHE A 244 15.02 -0.03 5.70
C PHE A 244 14.26 0.20 7.02
N GLY A 245 15.00 0.40 8.09
CA GLY A 245 14.53 0.43 9.47
C GLY A 245 14.33 -0.95 10.12
N VAL A 246 14.09 -1.98 9.32
CA VAL A 246 13.65 -3.31 9.81
C VAL A 246 14.80 -4.31 9.93
N THR A 247 15.72 -4.33 8.98
CA THR A 247 16.82 -5.30 8.94
C THR A 247 18.18 -4.63 8.76
N GLY A 248 19.24 -5.42 8.91
CA GLY A 248 20.63 -4.99 8.79
C GLY A 248 21.18 -4.28 10.03
N PRO A 249 22.50 -4.09 10.09
CA PRO A 249 23.16 -3.32 11.13
C PRO A 249 22.47 -1.96 11.33
N ASP A 250 22.09 -1.65 12.57
CA ASP A 250 21.35 -0.44 12.97
C ASP A 250 19.98 -0.22 12.28
N GLY A 251 19.47 -1.20 11.52
CA GLY A 251 18.26 -1.04 10.71
C GLY A 251 18.53 -0.39 9.35
N LEU A 252 19.76 -0.45 8.84
CA LEU A 252 20.14 0.24 7.61
C LEU A 252 19.74 -0.49 6.33
N GLY A 253 18.96 -1.56 6.41
CA GLY A 253 18.36 -2.24 5.26
C GLY A 253 19.02 -3.55 4.88
N PHE A 254 18.34 -4.28 4.00
CA PHE A 254 18.68 -5.62 3.51
C PHE A 254 19.95 -5.64 2.68
N VAL A 255 20.23 -4.61 1.86
CA VAL A 255 21.49 -4.58 1.08
C VAL A 255 22.70 -4.58 2.01
N LYS A 256 22.64 -3.80 3.11
CA LYS A 256 23.69 -3.74 4.13
C LYS A 256 23.73 -5.00 4.99
N ASP A 257 22.58 -5.58 5.29
CA ASP A 257 22.48 -6.89 5.96
C ASP A 257 23.22 -7.99 5.19
N GLN A 258 23.13 -7.96 3.85
CA GLN A 258 23.78 -8.92 2.97
C GLN A 258 25.24 -8.57 2.64
N GLY A 259 25.75 -7.40 3.04
CA GLY A 259 27.10 -6.96 2.65
C GLY A 259 27.26 -6.73 1.14
N LEU A 260 26.22 -6.20 0.48
CA LEU A 260 26.14 -5.99 -0.96
C LEU A 260 26.13 -4.50 -1.34
N GLU A 261 26.58 -3.61 -0.44
CA GLU A 261 26.53 -2.16 -0.66
C GLU A 261 27.30 -1.72 -1.91
N ASP A 262 28.47 -2.31 -2.16
CA ASP A 262 29.31 -2.00 -3.32
C ASP A 262 28.74 -2.54 -4.65
N GLU A 263 27.69 -3.36 -4.59
CA GLU A 263 27.09 -4.04 -5.74
C GLU A 263 25.77 -3.40 -6.20
N VAL A 264 25.24 -2.45 -5.42
CA VAL A 264 23.97 -1.79 -5.67
C VAL A 264 24.21 -0.32 -5.98
N ALA A 265 23.93 0.09 -7.22
CA ALA A 265 24.15 1.45 -7.68
C ALA A 265 23.24 2.46 -6.99
N ILE A 266 21.97 2.11 -6.77
CA ILE A 266 20.98 3.00 -6.17
C ILE A 266 20.11 2.21 -5.18
N ARG A 267 20.03 2.73 -3.96
CA ARG A 267 19.14 2.23 -2.91
C ARG A 267 18.03 3.25 -2.69
N MET A 268 16.79 2.88 -2.95
CA MET A 268 15.63 3.74 -2.68
C MET A 268 15.06 3.37 -1.31
N ILE A 269 15.02 4.33 -0.38
CA ILE A 269 14.46 4.14 0.95
C ILE A 269 13.27 5.07 1.17
N THR A 270 12.46 4.80 2.20
CA THR A 270 11.38 5.69 2.61
C THR A 270 11.38 5.94 4.11
N PHE A 271 11.08 7.19 4.48
CA PHE A 271 10.93 7.61 5.87
C PHE A 271 9.48 7.49 6.38
N GLY A 272 8.53 7.14 5.50
CA GLY A 272 7.11 7.03 5.83
C GLY A 272 6.65 5.65 6.33
N LYS A 273 7.60 4.73 6.59
CA LYS A 273 7.32 3.36 7.05
C LYS A 273 8.05 3.06 8.36
N ALA A 274 9.10 2.24 8.31
CA ALA A 274 9.95 1.98 9.45
C ALA A 274 11.07 3.03 9.52
N LEU A 275 10.84 4.12 10.27
CA LEU A 275 11.90 5.07 10.58
C LEU A 275 12.58 4.64 11.89
N SER A 276 13.74 4.00 11.81
CA SER A 276 14.53 3.65 12.99
C SER A 276 15.60 4.71 13.26
N GLY A 277 15.66 5.22 14.50
CA GLY A 277 16.89 5.80 15.01
C GLY A 277 17.90 4.69 15.33
N SER A 278 19.20 5.00 15.27
CA SER A 278 20.27 4.12 15.74
C SER A 278 20.20 3.91 17.26
N GLY A 279 20.67 2.75 17.76
CA GLY A 279 20.78 2.44 19.19
C GLY A 279 19.80 1.40 19.77
N GLY A 280 19.96 1.11 21.07
CA GLY A 280 19.40 -0.09 21.73
C GLY A 280 17.87 -0.23 21.76
N LYS A 281 17.11 0.87 21.70
CA LYS A 281 15.65 0.79 21.58
C LYS A 281 15.21 0.29 20.21
N GLY A 282 15.91 0.70 19.14
CA GLY A 282 15.64 0.25 17.78
C GLY A 282 15.98 -1.22 17.58
N SER A 283 17.08 -1.70 18.15
CA SER A 283 17.46 -3.13 18.06
C SER A 283 16.43 -4.03 18.74
N HIS A 284 15.99 -3.68 19.96
CA HIS A 284 14.99 -4.48 20.67
C HIS A 284 13.64 -4.51 19.95
N ALA A 285 13.20 -3.39 19.38
CA ALA A 285 11.97 -3.33 18.59
C ALA A 285 12.03 -4.24 17.35
N ARG A 286 13.17 -4.28 16.64
CA ARG A 286 13.39 -5.17 15.49
C ARG A 286 13.42 -6.64 15.88
N GLU A 287 14.11 -6.99 16.95
CA GLU A 287 14.16 -8.37 17.47
C GLU A 287 12.76 -8.84 17.90
N TYR A 288 12.03 -7.99 18.62
CA TYR A 288 10.67 -8.28 19.05
C TYR A 288 9.70 -8.43 17.88
N LEU A 289 9.82 -7.58 16.86
CA LEU A 289 9.06 -7.67 15.62
C LEU A 289 9.26 -9.02 14.93
N GLN A 290 10.52 -9.46 14.78
CA GLN A 290 10.86 -10.76 14.18
C GLN A 290 10.28 -11.92 14.99
N TYR A 291 10.42 -11.86 16.32
CA TYR A 291 9.80 -12.84 17.23
C TYR A 291 8.27 -12.89 17.04
N LEU A 292 7.61 -11.73 16.99
CA LEU A 292 6.16 -11.66 16.94
C LEU A 292 5.60 -12.19 15.62
N THR A 293 6.29 -11.95 14.50
CA THR A 293 5.95 -12.55 13.20
C THR A 293 5.99 -14.07 13.25
N LYS A 294 7.08 -14.66 13.80
CA LYS A 294 7.18 -16.12 13.97
C LYS A 294 6.07 -16.64 14.88
N PHE A 295 5.82 -15.96 15.98
CA PHE A 295 4.76 -16.29 16.92
C PHE A 295 3.36 -16.26 16.27
N TYR A 296 3.08 -15.30 15.37
CA TYR A 296 1.85 -15.27 14.57
C TYR A 296 1.73 -16.49 13.67
N LEU A 297 2.78 -16.82 12.91
CA LEU A 297 2.79 -17.98 12.01
C LEU A 297 2.61 -19.29 12.79
N ASP A 298 3.30 -19.47 13.91
CA ASP A 298 3.17 -20.64 14.78
C ASP A 298 1.74 -20.77 15.34
N THR A 299 1.17 -19.66 15.82
CA THR A 299 -0.17 -19.63 16.42
C THR A 299 -1.26 -19.91 15.37
N LEU A 300 -1.14 -19.32 14.18
CA LEU A 300 -2.06 -19.50 13.08
C LEU A 300 -2.01 -20.95 12.55
N THR A 301 -0.81 -21.42 12.20
CA THR A 301 -0.63 -22.72 11.53
C THR A 301 -0.86 -23.90 12.47
N SER A 302 -0.71 -23.72 13.79
CA SER A 302 -1.08 -24.72 14.79
C SER A 302 -2.60 -24.86 14.97
N ASN A 303 -3.40 -23.87 14.57
CA ASN A 303 -4.85 -23.87 14.78
C ASN A 303 -5.55 -24.91 13.86
N PRO A 304 -6.37 -25.84 14.40
CA PRO A 304 -7.00 -26.88 13.60
C PRO A 304 -7.99 -26.34 12.55
N VAL A 305 -8.62 -25.18 12.81
CA VAL A 305 -9.54 -24.55 11.85
C VAL A 305 -8.75 -24.00 10.67
N PHE A 306 -7.61 -23.34 10.92
CA PHE A 306 -6.73 -22.87 9.86
C PHE A 306 -6.23 -24.03 9.00
N LYS A 307 -5.74 -25.12 9.61
CA LYS A 307 -5.32 -26.33 8.86
C LYS A 307 -6.41 -26.82 7.91
N LYS A 308 -7.64 -26.96 8.41
CA LYS A 308 -8.80 -27.39 7.59
C LYS A 308 -9.14 -26.38 6.48
N ALA A 309 -9.12 -25.09 6.78
CA ALA A 309 -9.37 -24.03 5.81
C ALA A 309 -8.29 -24.00 4.71
N ASN A 310 -7.03 -24.20 5.10
CA ASN A 310 -5.90 -24.27 4.19
C ASN A 310 -5.98 -25.50 3.26
N THR A 311 -6.26 -26.69 3.81
CA THR A 311 -6.47 -27.91 2.99
C THR A 311 -7.62 -27.75 1.98
N LYS A 312 -8.66 -26.99 2.33
CA LYS A 312 -9.78 -26.68 1.41
C LYS A 312 -9.53 -25.51 0.45
N GLY A 313 -8.33 -24.92 0.47
CA GLY A 313 -7.99 -23.74 -0.33
C GLY A 313 -8.84 -22.51 0.00
N LEU A 314 -9.31 -22.37 1.23
CA LEU A 314 -10.03 -21.17 1.70
C LEU A 314 -9.05 -20.06 2.13
N LEU A 315 -7.94 -20.44 2.76
CA LEU A 315 -6.87 -19.56 3.23
C LEU A 315 -5.51 -20.11 2.80
N LYS A 316 -4.59 -19.26 2.37
CA LYS A 316 -3.21 -19.63 2.04
C LYS A 316 -2.20 -18.62 2.57
N ILE A 317 -0.96 -19.08 2.75
CA ILE A 317 0.21 -18.29 3.14
C ILE A 317 1.38 -18.68 2.23
N PRO A 318 1.31 -18.40 0.91
CA PRO A 318 2.17 -19.04 -0.10
C PRO A 318 3.68 -18.92 0.18
N VAL A 319 4.15 -17.77 0.70
CA VAL A 319 5.55 -17.53 1.08
C VAL A 319 6.03 -18.43 2.23
N HIS A 320 5.11 -18.98 3.01
CA HIS A 320 5.38 -19.75 4.22
C HIS A 320 4.72 -21.14 4.19
N GLU A 321 4.46 -21.68 3.00
CA GLU A 321 3.83 -23.00 2.86
C GLU A 321 4.73 -24.15 3.36
N ASP A 322 6.05 -24.00 3.24
CA ASP A 322 7.03 -25.03 3.62
C ASP A 322 7.27 -25.16 5.13
N GLY A 323 6.79 -24.21 5.93
CA GLY A 323 6.90 -24.29 7.39
C GLY A 323 8.27 -23.94 7.97
N ASP A 324 9.16 -23.36 7.16
CA ASP A 324 10.58 -23.16 7.46
C ASP A 324 10.92 -21.75 8.00
N TRP A 325 9.92 -20.94 8.39
CA TRP A 325 10.10 -19.55 8.86
C TRP A 325 10.98 -19.38 10.10
N HIS A 326 11.37 -20.48 10.76
CA HIS A 326 12.37 -20.48 11.83
C HIS A 326 13.80 -20.60 11.32
N GLU A 327 13.98 -21.15 10.12
CA GLU A 327 15.26 -21.46 9.47
C GLU A 327 15.64 -20.42 8.41
N VAL A 328 14.65 -19.74 7.81
CA VAL A 328 14.85 -18.70 6.79
C VAL A 328 14.53 -17.30 7.33
N PRO A 329 15.12 -16.23 6.74
CA PRO A 329 14.72 -14.86 7.03
C PRO A 329 13.24 -14.62 6.68
N ILE A 330 12.55 -13.84 7.50
CA ILE A 330 11.15 -13.45 7.28
C ILE A 330 10.97 -11.95 7.39
N THR A 331 9.92 -11.44 6.74
CA THR A 331 9.55 -10.04 6.82
C THR A 331 8.40 -9.83 7.82
N HIS A 332 8.09 -8.57 8.11
CA HIS A 332 6.98 -8.19 8.97
C HIS A 332 5.63 -8.17 8.23
N ILE A 333 5.60 -8.54 6.95
CA ILE A 333 4.42 -8.54 6.09
C ILE A 333 4.00 -10.01 5.92
N VAL A 334 2.83 -10.36 6.44
CA VAL A 334 2.35 -11.76 6.52
C VAL A 334 0.91 -11.87 6.03
N PRO A 335 0.67 -11.71 4.72
CA PRO A 335 -0.67 -11.66 4.18
C PRO A 335 -1.38 -13.02 4.26
N LEU A 336 -2.71 -12.97 4.32
CA LEU A 336 -3.57 -14.14 4.17
C LEU A 336 -4.23 -14.11 2.82
N TRP A 337 -3.82 -15.02 1.94
CA TRP A 337 -4.44 -15.19 0.64
C TRP A 337 -5.80 -15.85 0.79
N THR A 338 -6.78 -15.28 0.10
CA THR A 338 -8.15 -15.79 0.00
C THR A 338 -8.48 -15.97 -1.49
N PRO A 339 -8.14 -17.13 -2.11
CA PRO A 339 -8.17 -17.30 -3.56
C PRO A 339 -9.58 -17.33 -4.17
N ARG A 340 -10.61 -17.07 -3.35
CA ARG A 340 -12.01 -17.10 -3.75
C ARG A 340 -12.53 -15.68 -3.87
N PRO A 341 -13.35 -15.38 -4.89
CA PRO A 341 -13.83 -14.04 -5.14
C PRO A 341 -14.47 -13.40 -3.89
N LYS A 342 -14.09 -12.16 -3.60
CA LYS A 342 -14.60 -11.34 -2.47
C LYS A 342 -14.27 -11.84 -1.07
N HIS A 343 -13.63 -12.99 -0.90
CA HIS A 343 -13.34 -13.51 0.43
C HIS A 343 -12.37 -12.61 1.21
N ALA A 344 -11.43 -11.93 0.54
CA ALA A 344 -10.56 -10.94 1.18
C ALA A 344 -11.38 -9.81 1.82
N LEU A 345 -12.36 -9.28 1.08
CA LEU A 345 -13.29 -8.26 1.57
C LEU A 345 -14.12 -8.80 2.74
N TYR A 346 -14.61 -10.04 2.66
CA TYR A 346 -15.42 -10.64 3.72
C TYR A 346 -14.62 -10.88 5.00
N LEU A 347 -13.37 -11.31 4.87
CA LEU A 347 -12.45 -11.45 5.99
C LEU A 347 -12.16 -10.07 6.60
N SER A 348 -11.88 -9.05 5.78
CA SER A 348 -11.69 -7.67 6.23
C SER A 348 -12.93 -7.15 6.99
N PHE A 349 -14.15 -7.41 6.52
CA PHE A 349 -15.39 -7.12 7.28
C PHE A 349 -15.44 -7.81 8.64
N HIS A 350 -14.98 -9.05 8.73
CA HIS A 350 -14.97 -9.82 9.97
C HIS A 350 -13.93 -9.29 10.96
N LEU A 351 -12.71 -9.01 10.50
CA LEU A 351 -11.64 -8.43 11.32
C LEU A 351 -12.07 -7.07 11.89
N THR A 352 -12.58 -6.18 11.03
CA THR A 352 -12.97 -4.84 11.47
C THR A 352 -14.17 -4.86 12.41
N ARG A 353 -15.10 -5.83 12.26
CA ARG A 353 -16.17 -6.07 13.27
C ARG A 353 -15.57 -6.37 14.64
N ASP A 354 -14.52 -7.19 14.67
CA ASP A 354 -13.83 -7.62 15.89
C ASP A 354 -12.80 -6.60 16.40
N GLY A 355 -12.77 -5.40 15.81
CA GLY A 355 -11.89 -4.31 16.26
C GLY A 355 -10.45 -4.43 15.76
N ILE A 356 -10.22 -5.20 14.70
CA ILE A 356 -8.89 -5.44 14.11
C ILE A 356 -8.86 -4.83 12.71
N ASN A 357 -7.86 -4.01 12.39
CA ASN A 357 -7.69 -3.55 11.02
C ASN A 357 -6.96 -4.62 10.18
N GLY A 358 -7.33 -4.71 8.90
CA GLY A 358 -6.75 -5.67 7.97
C GLY A 358 -7.21 -5.31 6.57
N CYS A 359 -6.30 -4.78 5.77
CA CYS A 359 -6.66 -4.24 4.45
C CYS A 359 -6.81 -5.37 3.45
N HIS A 360 -7.96 -5.46 2.79
CA HIS A 360 -8.11 -6.36 1.65
C HIS A 360 -7.43 -5.73 0.44
N ILE A 361 -6.53 -6.49 -0.17
CA ILE A 361 -5.79 -6.12 -1.37
C ILE A 361 -6.25 -7.03 -2.50
N ILE A 362 -6.74 -6.41 -3.57
CA ILE A 362 -7.26 -7.11 -4.75
C ILE A 362 -6.82 -6.39 -6.03
N PHE A 363 -7.13 -6.95 -7.19
CA PHE A 363 -6.84 -6.33 -8.49
C PHE A 363 -7.34 -4.86 -8.55
N PRO A 364 -6.55 -3.91 -9.11
CA PRO A 364 -5.30 -4.11 -9.86
C PRO A 364 -4.01 -4.07 -9.04
N ILE A 365 -4.09 -4.02 -7.70
CA ILE A 365 -2.88 -3.95 -6.85
C ILE A 365 -2.11 -5.28 -6.89
N VAL A 366 -2.83 -6.40 -6.97
CA VAL A 366 -2.29 -7.75 -7.11
C VAL A 366 -2.93 -8.47 -8.30
N GLY A 367 -2.39 -9.63 -8.68
CA GLY A 367 -2.92 -10.44 -9.77
C GLY A 367 -4.38 -10.86 -9.57
N LYS A 368 -5.10 -11.08 -10.67
CA LYS A 368 -6.50 -11.54 -10.61
C LYS A 368 -6.56 -12.93 -9.97
N GLY A 369 -7.40 -13.10 -8.95
CA GLY A 369 -7.55 -14.37 -8.24
C GLY A 369 -6.53 -14.57 -7.12
N GLU A 370 -5.64 -13.60 -6.93
CA GLU A 370 -4.66 -13.58 -5.86
C GLU A 370 -5.07 -12.61 -4.74
N ASP A 371 -6.37 -12.46 -4.52
CA ASP A 371 -6.93 -11.58 -3.49
C ASP A 371 -6.43 -12.00 -2.10
N ARG A 372 -6.05 -11.03 -1.26
CA ARG A 372 -5.51 -11.30 0.08
C ARG A 372 -5.91 -10.23 1.08
N VAL A 373 -5.88 -10.55 2.36
CA VAL A 373 -5.83 -9.54 3.42
C VAL A 373 -4.38 -9.34 3.80
N ARG A 374 -3.86 -8.13 3.55
CA ARG A 374 -2.48 -7.78 3.87
C ARG A 374 -2.40 -7.44 5.35
N LEU A 375 -1.58 -8.21 6.07
CA LEU A 375 -1.32 -8.03 7.48
C LEU A 375 0.14 -7.66 7.70
N VAL A 376 0.38 -6.78 8.65
CA VAL A 376 1.68 -6.24 9.02
C VAL A 376 1.83 -6.39 10.52
N MET A 377 2.91 -7.01 10.97
CA MET A 377 3.25 -7.02 12.39
C MET A 377 3.96 -5.71 12.75
N HIS A 378 3.71 -5.22 13.95
CA HIS A 378 4.31 -4.01 14.50
C HIS A 378 4.99 -4.30 15.83
N ALA A 379 6.04 -3.53 16.15
CA ALA A 379 6.77 -3.66 17.41
C ALA A 379 5.94 -3.27 18.65
N HIS A 380 4.77 -2.65 18.48
CA HIS A 380 3.83 -2.34 19.58
C HIS A 380 2.75 -3.41 19.78
N ASN A 381 2.58 -4.35 18.85
CA ASN A 381 1.61 -5.42 19.02
C ASN A 381 2.10 -6.37 20.12
N THR A 382 1.17 -6.91 20.90
CA THR A 382 1.45 -7.90 21.93
C THR A 382 1.12 -9.32 21.46
N GLU A 383 1.59 -10.35 22.17
CA GLU A 383 1.16 -11.73 21.91
C GLU A 383 -0.37 -11.89 22.00
N GLU A 384 -1.03 -11.16 22.92
CA GLU A 384 -2.49 -11.20 23.07
C GLU A 384 -3.18 -10.59 21.85
N ASP A 385 -2.63 -9.52 21.28
CA ASP A 385 -3.11 -8.93 20.03
C ASP A 385 -3.04 -9.96 18.89
N VAL A 386 -1.90 -10.66 18.77
CA VAL A 386 -1.71 -11.73 17.78
C VAL A 386 -2.69 -12.90 18.00
N ARG A 387 -2.90 -13.33 19.25
CA ARG A 387 -3.87 -14.39 19.58
C ARG A 387 -5.30 -13.98 19.20
N ARG A 388 -5.67 -12.72 19.42
CA ARG A 388 -6.98 -12.15 19.01
C ARG A 388 -7.13 -12.11 17.49
N LEU A 389 -6.10 -11.67 16.78
CA LEU A 389 -6.04 -11.70 15.32
C LEU A 389 -6.28 -13.12 14.79
N VAL A 390 -5.50 -14.10 15.25
CA VAL A 390 -5.64 -15.51 14.83
C VAL A 390 -7.02 -16.06 15.18
N SER A 391 -7.55 -15.73 16.36
CA SER A 391 -8.90 -16.14 16.76
C SER A 391 -9.97 -15.57 15.84
N SER A 392 -9.85 -14.31 15.41
CA SER A 392 -10.81 -13.68 14.48
C SER A 392 -10.74 -14.30 13.08
N ILE A 393 -9.52 -14.51 12.55
CA ILE A 393 -9.29 -15.21 11.27
C ILE A 393 -9.90 -16.62 11.29
N CYS A 394 -9.63 -17.39 12.35
CA CYS A 394 -10.13 -18.75 12.46
C CYS A 394 -11.66 -18.79 12.68
N SER A 395 -12.23 -17.84 13.42
CA SER A 395 -13.69 -17.70 13.54
C SER A 395 -14.36 -17.44 12.19
N TRP A 396 -13.79 -16.55 11.37
CA TRP A 396 -14.25 -16.32 10.01
C TRP A 396 -14.13 -17.58 9.15
N ALA A 397 -12.97 -18.25 9.20
CA ALA A 397 -12.73 -19.45 8.42
C ALA A 397 -13.70 -20.58 8.79
N GLN A 398 -14.00 -20.76 10.08
CA GLN A 398 -14.99 -21.70 10.57
C GLN A 398 -16.39 -21.40 10.01
N GLU A 399 -16.83 -20.14 10.05
CA GLU A 399 -18.10 -19.71 9.48
C GLU A 399 -18.17 -20.01 7.97
N MET A 400 -17.09 -19.74 7.23
CA MET A 400 -17.03 -20.04 5.80
C MET A 400 -17.09 -21.55 5.52
N LEU A 401 -16.40 -22.36 6.31
CA LEU A 401 -16.44 -23.83 6.20
C LEU A 401 -17.86 -24.39 6.46
N GLU A 402 -18.61 -23.79 7.38
CA GLU A 402 -20.00 -24.16 7.66
C GLU A 402 -20.95 -23.75 6.53
N ILE A 403 -20.74 -22.58 5.93
CA ILE A 403 -21.49 -22.12 4.74
C ILE A 403 -21.28 -23.08 3.57
N GLU A 404 -20.04 -23.49 3.31
CA GLU A 404 -19.77 -24.50 2.29
C GLU A 404 -20.48 -25.82 2.59
N ALA A 405 -20.42 -26.27 3.85
CA ALA A 405 -21.00 -27.55 4.27
C ALA A 405 -22.53 -27.53 4.17
N SER A 406 -23.18 -26.37 4.30
CA SER A 406 -24.63 -26.25 4.13
C SER A 406 -25.09 -26.31 2.67
N GLY A 407 -24.18 -26.18 1.70
CA GLY A 407 -24.50 -26.19 0.26
C GLY A 407 -25.23 -24.95 -0.25
N ASP A 408 -25.44 -23.95 0.61
CA ASP A 408 -26.12 -22.70 0.26
C ASP A 408 -25.12 -21.72 -0.35
N ARG A 409 -25.09 -21.67 -1.69
CA ARG A 409 -24.19 -20.80 -2.46
C ARG A 409 -24.49 -19.31 -2.31
N ASN A 410 -25.67 -18.95 -1.80
CA ASN A 410 -26.09 -17.56 -1.63
C ASN A 410 -25.86 -17.04 -0.20
N ARG A 411 -25.56 -17.94 0.76
CA ARG A 411 -25.32 -17.55 2.15
C ARG A 411 -23.99 -16.80 2.27
N LEU A 412 -24.08 -15.55 2.71
CA LEU A 412 -22.92 -14.72 3.06
C LEU A 412 -22.50 -14.95 4.53
N PRO A 413 -21.20 -14.77 4.85
CA PRO A 413 -20.77 -14.71 6.25
C PRO A 413 -21.39 -13.51 6.95
N SER A 414 -21.59 -13.64 8.25
CA SER A 414 -22.32 -12.72 9.12
C SER A 414 -21.94 -11.26 8.95
N ALA A 415 -20.65 -10.95 8.96
CA ALA A 415 -20.15 -9.58 8.79
C ALA A 415 -20.40 -9.02 7.39
N ALA A 416 -20.26 -9.85 6.34
CA ALA A 416 -20.56 -9.44 4.97
C ALA A 416 -22.06 -9.24 4.76
N ARG A 417 -22.90 -10.12 5.31
CA ARG A 417 -24.36 -9.98 5.23
C ARG A 417 -24.82 -8.62 5.77
N ILE A 418 -24.28 -8.17 6.91
CA ILE A 418 -24.59 -6.84 7.45
C ILE A 418 -24.24 -5.72 6.46
N ALA A 419 -23.07 -5.79 5.81
CA ALA A 419 -22.65 -4.80 4.82
C ALA A 419 -23.57 -4.77 3.59
N TYR A 420 -23.92 -5.94 3.05
CA TYR A 420 -24.78 -6.04 1.88
C TYR A 420 -26.24 -5.69 2.20
N ASP A 421 -26.76 -6.01 3.38
CA ASP A 421 -28.08 -5.59 3.84
C ASP A 421 -28.19 -4.06 3.91
N LEU A 422 -27.13 -3.37 4.33
CA LEU A 422 -27.06 -1.89 4.31
C LEU A 422 -27.11 -1.36 2.86
N LEU A 423 -26.33 -1.96 1.95
CA LEU A 423 -26.33 -1.60 0.54
C LEU A 423 -27.71 -1.80 -0.11
N GLU A 424 -28.42 -2.88 0.24
CA GLU A 424 -29.77 -3.16 -0.26
C GLU A 424 -30.83 -2.21 0.31
N LYS A 425 -30.77 -1.92 1.61
CA LYS A 425 -31.67 -0.95 2.26
C LYS A 425 -31.53 0.44 1.62
N ASP A 426 -30.31 0.88 1.34
CA ASP A 426 -30.06 2.14 0.65
C ASP A 426 -30.60 2.16 -0.79
N ARG A 427 -30.55 1.02 -1.50
CA ARG A 427 -31.19 0.86 -2.83
C ARG A 427 -32.71 0.96 -2.74
N GLN A 428 -33.33 0.36 -1.73
CA GLN A 428 -34.78 0.37 -1.54
C GLN A 428 -35.28 1.74 -1.05
N GLY A 429 -34.56 2.41 -0.14
CA GLY A 429 -34.87 3.76 0.32
C GLY A 429 -34.80 4.81 -0.80
N ALA A 430 -33.88 4.63 -1.76
CA ALA A 430 -33.81 5.44 -2.98
C ALA A 430 -35.02 5.20 -3.92
N LYS A 431 -35.50 3.97 -4.05
CA LYS A 431 -36.71 3.67 -4.85
C LYS A 431 -37.96 4.31 -4.24
N LEU A 432 -38.13 4.23 -2.92
CA LEU A 432 -39.26 4.82 -2.18
C LEU A 432 -39.29 6.35 -2.21
N THR A 433 -38.13 7.03 -2.15
CA THR A 433 -38.06 8.50 -2.33
C THR A 433 -38.32 8.95 -3.76
N THR A 434 -38.06 8.09 -4.75
CA THR A 434 -38.42 8.36 -6.16
C THR A 434 -39.92 8.15 -6.43
N THR A 435 -40.70 7.65 -5.46
CA THR A 435 -42.16 7.43 -5.60
C THR A 435 -43.02 8.52 -4.93
N VAL A 436 -42.45 9.69 -4.59
CA VAL A 436 -43.21 10.79 -4.00
C VAL A 436 -43.71 11.76 -5.08
N SER A 437 -44.97 11.51 -5.46
CA SER A 437 -46.00 12.41 -5.99
C SER A 437 -45.81 13.03 -7.39
N GLU A 438 -46.34 12.34 -8.42
CA GLU A 438 -47.16 13.01 -9.42
C GLU A 438 -48.36 13.66 -8.72
N ILE A 439 -48.26 14.96 -8.42
CA ILE A 439 -49.43 15.75 -8.04
C ILE A 439 -50.05 16.28 -9.33
N GLY A 440 -51.31 15.90 -9.51
CA GLY A 440 -52.12 16.15 -10.69
C GLY A 440 -52.16 17.61 -11.13
N THR A 441 -52.27 17.77 -12.43
CA THR A 441 -52.59 19.00 -13.12
C THR A 441 -53.91 19.59 -12.62
N THR A 442 -53.86 20.78 -12.03
CA THR A 442 -55.01 21.69 -11.99
C THR A 442 -54.59 23.08 -12.47
N LYS A 443 -55.36 23.59 -13.43
CA LYS A 443 -55.17 24.90 -14.06
C LYS A 443 -55.39 26.02 -13.05
N GLY A 444 -54.42 26.93 -12.97
CA GLY A 444 -54.63 28.37 -12.80
C GLY A 444 -54.90 28.88 -11.39
N SER A 445 -53.85 29.36 -10.71
CA SER A 445 -53.90 30.60 -9.92
C SER A 445 -52.49 31.00 -9.47
N LYS A 446 -52.13 32.26 -9.74
CA LYS A 446 -50.92 32.94 -9.29
C LYS A 446 -50.94 33.04 -7.76
N VAL A 447 -49.83 32.72 -7.11
CA VAL A 447 -49.46 33.35 -5.83
C VAL A 447 -48.06 33.92 -6.00
N VAL A 448 -48.00 35.25 -6.03
CA VAL A 448 -46.78 36.03 -5.97
C VAL A 448 -46.58 36.41 -4.51
N HIS A 449 -45.45 36.03 -3.92
CA HIS A 449 -44.86 36.84 -2.86
C HIS A 449 -43.46 37.26 -3.28
N GLU A 450 -43.33 38.58 -3.33
CA GLU A 450 -42.19 39.37 -3.73
C GLU A 450 -41.18 39.43 -2.57
N LEU A 451 -39.90 39.17 -2.84
CA LEU A 451 -38.78 39.69 -2.05
C LEU A 451 -37.68 40.15 -3.02
N LYS A 452 -37.36 41.44 -2.92
CA LYS A 452 -36.50 42.20 -3.82
C LYS A 452 -35.02 41.84 -3.71
N ARG A 453 -34.37 41.90 -4.87
CA ARG A 453 -32.94 41.88 -5.21
C ARG A 453 -32.07 42.87 -4.40
N ASN A 454 -30.84 42.46 -4.10
CA ASN A 454 -29.63 43.00 -4.73
C ASN A 454 -28.39 42.14 -4.39
N GLY A 455 -27.64 41.74 -5.42
CA GLY A 455 -26.36 41.04 -5.30
C GLY A 455 -26.31 39.77 -6.16
N GLU A 456 -25.61 39.84 -7.28
CA GLU A 456 -25.51 38.83 -8.32
C GLU A 456 -25.14 37.43 -7.82
N THR A 457 -25.89 36.40 -8.23
CA THR A 457 -25.43 35.01 -8.16
C THR A 457 -25.30 34.48 -9.58
N LYS A 458 -24.06 34.46 -10.09
CA LYS A 458 -23.70 33.62 -11.23
C LYS A 458 -23.79 32.16 -10.76
N ALA A 459 -24.60 31.35 -11.44
CA ALA A 459 -24.53 29.91 -11.31
C ALA A 459 -23.19 29.44 -11.88
N ILE A 460 -22.25 29.07 -11.02
CA ILE A 460 -21.02 28.38 -11.41
C ILE A 460 -21.34 26.88 -11.38
N ASN A 461 -21.76 26.35 -12.52
CA ASN A 461 -21.62 24.93 -12.81
C ASN A 461 -20.14 24.65 -13.06
N GLY A 462 -19.45 24.08 -12.08
CA GLY A 462 -18.05 23.69 -12.20
C GLY A 462 -17.68 22.66 -11.15
N ALA A 463 -17.20 21.50 -11.60
CA ALA A 463 -16.60 20.49 -10.73
C ALA A 463 -15.48 21.12 -9.90
N LYS A 464 -15.50 20.89 -8.59
CA LYS A 464 -14.36 21.09 -7.71
C LYS A 464 -13.66 19.74 -7.56
N VAL A 465 -12.69 19.46 -8.41
CA VAL A 465 -11.59 18.55 -8.06
C VAL A 465 -10.39 19.46 -7.86
N VAL A 466 -10.09 19.74 -6.59
CA VAL A 466 -8.80 20.28 -6.18
C VAL A 466 -7.95 19.05 -5.84
N VAL A 467 -6.86 18.83 -6.59
CA VAL A 467 -5.78 17.96 -6.14
C VAL A 467 -4.85 18.86 -5.35
N GLU A 468 -4.97 18.83 -4.02
CA GLU A 468 -4.15 19.61 -3.12
C GLU A 468 -2.89 18.81 -2.77
N THR A 469 -1.72 19.37 -3.07
CA THR A 469 -0.44 18.92 -2.51
C THR A 469 -0.23 19.65 -1.19
N ASN A 470 -0.15 18.91 -0.08
CA ASN A 470 0.15 19.35 1.30
C ASN A 470 0.37 20.86 1.48
N MET A 471 -0.71 21.60 1.71
CA MET A 471 -0.71 22.92 2.31
C MET A 471 -1.56 22.83 3.57
N ILE A 472 -0.99 23.24 4.70
CA ILE A 472 -1.74 23.42 5.95
C ILE A 472 -2.77 24.52 5.68
N THR A 473 -4.04 24.15 5.52
CA THR A 473 -5.15 25.09 5.40
C THR A 473 -5.75 25.37 6.77
N ASP A 474 -5.03 26.14 7.59
CA ASP A 474 -5.65 27.09 8.52
C ASP A 474 -4.65 28.16 8.96
N ILE A 475 -4.48 29.18 8.12
CA ILE A 475 -3.92 30.48 8.52
C ILE A 475 -5.04 31.49 8.30
N THR A 476 -6.03 31.48 9.19
CA THR A 476 -7.12 32.46 9.16
C THR A 476 -6.86 33.69 10.03
N ASP A 477 -5.74 33.78 10.75
CA ASP A 477 -5.44 34.89 11.67
C ASP A 477 -4.06 35.58 11.47
N VAL A 478 -3.47 35.52 10.27
CA VAL A 478 -2.25 36.30 9.98
C VAL A 478 -2.43 37.13 8.70
N TYR A 479 -3.17 38.24 8.81
CA TYR A 479 -2.95 39.49 8.05
C TYR A 479 -3.63 40.67 8.76
#